data_AF-A0A133UKJ6-F1
#
_entry.id   AF-A0A133UKJ6-F1
#
_cell.length_a   1.000
_cell.length_b   1.000
_cell.length_c   1.000
_cell.angle_alpha   90.00
_cell.angle_beta   90.00
_cell.angle_gamma   90.00
#
_symmetry.space_group_name_H-M   'P 1'
#
loop_
_entity.id
_entity.type
_entity.pdbx_description
1 polymer ?
#
loop_
_entity_poly.entity_id
_entity_poly.type
_entity_poly.pdbx_seq_one_letter_code
_entity_poly.pdbx_strand_id
1 'polypeptide(L)' 'MRENCQFYQAAQGMGEETVARAFLDIYCKGPEENNCVIRDLADELGWGAVPDNMMPNGNPIPGTGGEEEWSDEVKGAIGL' A
#
# COMPACT_ATOMS: atom_id res chain seq x y z
N MET A 1 1.95 -19.72 -13.27
CA MET A 1 3.36 -19.47 -13.60
C MET A 1 3.72 -18.08 -13.09
N ARG A 2 4.58 -17.97 -12.07
CA ARG A 2 5.01 -16.69 -11.47
C ARG A 2 5.79 -15.82 -12.47
N GLU A 3 6.50 -16.45 -13.41
CA GLU A 3 7.47 -15.82 -14.32
C GLU A 3 6.87 -14.99 -15.47
N ASN A 4 5.57 -15.18 -15.78
CA ASN A 4 4.84 -14.40 -16.80
C ASN A 4 3.96 -13.30 -16.19
N CYS A 5 4.03 -13.10 -14.88
CA CYS A 5 3.28 -12.04 -14.22
C CYS A 5 4.04 -10.71 -14.42
N GLN A 6 3.43 -9.75 -15.11
CA GLN A 6 4.05 -8.44 -15.35
C GLN A 6 4.49 -7.76 -14.05
N PHE A 7 3.72 -7.95 -12.97
CA PHE A 7 4.09 -7.54 -11.62
C PHE A 7 5.41 -8.16 -11.15
N TYR A 8 5.58 -9.48 -11.32
CA TYR A 8 6.78 -10.20 -10.91
C TYR A 8 8.02 -9.79 -11.73
N GLN A 9 7.82 -9.53 -13.02
CA GLN A 9 8.89 -9.05 -13.91
C GLN A 9 9.34 -7.64 -13.56
N ALA A 10 8.41 -6.74 -13.24
CA ALA A 10 8.72 -5.39 -12.79
C ALA A 10 9.41 -5.38 -11.41
N ALA A 11 8.96 -6.23 -10.48
CA ALA A 11 9.54 -6.33 -9.14
C ALA A 11 10.97 -6.91 -9.13
N GLN A 12 11.31 -7.81 -10.06
CA GLN A 12 12.65 -8.41 -10.13
C GLN A 12 13.78 -7.40 -10.42
N GLY A 13 13.48 -6.29 -11.10
CA GLY A 13 14.48 -5.26 -11.44
C GLY A 13 14.85 -4.32 -10.28
N MET A 14 14.15 -4.41 -9.14
CA MET A 14 14.16 -3.36 -8.13
C MET A 14 14.90 -3.74 -6.82
N GLY A 15 15.22 -5.02 -6.56
CA GLY A 15 16.01 -5.49 -5.40
C GLY A 15 15.16 -5.92 -4.17
N GLU A 16 15.71 -6.69 -3.23
CA GLU A 16 14.93 -7.35 -2.14
C GLU A 16 14.13 -6.39 -1.22
N GLU A 17 14.52 -5.13 -1.13
CA GLU A 17 13.82 -4.07 -0.38
C GLU A 17 12.54 -3.54 -1.09
N THR A 18 12.23 -4.04 -2.29
CA THR A 18 11.34 -3.35 -3.23
C THR A 18 10.11 -4.10 -3.68
N VAL A 19 9.78 -5.31 -3.20
CA VAL A 19 8.52 -5.93 -3.63
C VAL A 19 7.32 -5.10 -3.20
N ALA A 20 7.32 -4.58 -1.97
CA ALA A 20 6.29 -3.64 -1.50
C ALA A 20 6.37 -2.30 -2.25
N ARG A 21 7.57 -1.74 -2.41
CA ARG A 21 7.78 -0.47 -3.13
C ARG A 21 7.41 -0.55 -4.61
N ALA A 22 7.65 -1.66 -5.28
CA ALA A 22 7.30 -1.95 -6.66
C ALA A 22 5.80 -2.21 -6.79
N PHE A 23 5.19 -2.92 -5.83
CA PHE A 23 3.74 -3.07 -5.75
C PHE A 23 3.07 -1.70 -5.68
N LEU A 24 3.55 -0.84 -4.79
CA LEU A 24 3.04 0.52 -4.65
C LEU A 24 3.38 1.38 -5.85
N ASP A 25 4.57 1.33 -6.41
CA ASP A 25 4.89 2.07 -7.64
C ASP A 25 3.99 1.65 -8.80
N ILE A 26 3.63 0.37 -8.93
CA ILE A 26 2.76 -0.10 -10.01
C ILE A 26 1.29 0.24 -9.72
N TYR A 27 0.81 0.03 -8.49
CA TYR A 27 -0.58 0.31 -8.11
C TYR A 27 -0.85 1.81 -7.99
N CYS A 28 0.09 2.55 -7.42
CA CYS A 28 0.02 3.98 -7.14
C CYS A 28 0.66 4.86 -8.21
N LYS A 29 1.30 4.35 -9.27
CA LYS A 29 1.58 5.13 -10.50
C LYS A 29 0.63 4.77 -11.65
N GLY A 30 -0.44 4.03 -11.35
CA GLY A 30 -1.58 3.85 -12.27
C GLY A 30 -2.33 5.17 -12.52
N PRO A 31 -3.50 5.15 -13.18
CA PRO A 31 -4.27 6.37 -13.51
C PRO A 31 -4.68 7.24 -12.31
N GLU A 32 -4.47 6.77 -11.09
CA GLU A 32 -4.80 7.46 -9.83
C GLU A 32 -3.55 7.83 -9.01
N GLU A 33 -2.48 8.27 -9.68
CA GLU A 33 -1.17 8.59 -9.05
C GLU A 33 -1.23 9.55 -7.85
N ASN A 34 -2.30 10.35 -7.77
CA ASN A 34 -2.55 11.32 -6.73
C ASN A 34 -3.34 10.77 -5.50
N ASN A 35 -3.79 9.51 -5.51
CA ASN A 35 -4.65 8.94 -4.47
C ASN A 35 -4.05 7.69 -3.79
N CYS A 36 -2.74 7.70 -3.53
CA CYS A 36 -2.08 6.58 -2.86
C CYS A 36 -1.97 6.82 -1.35
N VAL A 37 -3.06 6.57 -0.64
CA VAL A 37 -3.17 6.78 0.80
C VAL A 37 -2.10 5.98 1.58
N ILE A 38 -1.75 4.77 1.13
CA ILE A 38 -0.67 3.98 1.77
C ILE A 38 0.67 4.70 1.70
N ARG A 39 1.00 5.34 0.58
CA ARG A 39 2.27 6.06 0.42
C ARG A 39 2.28 7.29 1.32
N ASP A 40 1.21 8.06 1.31
CA ASP A 40 1.12 9.29 2.10
C ASP A 40 1.20 8.96 3.61
N LEU A 41 0.52 7.89 4.03
CA LEU A 41 0.59 7.38 5.41
C LEU A 41 2.00 6.89 5.77
N ALA A 42 2.67 6.16 4.88
CA ALA A 42 4.03 5.67 5.12
C ALA A 42 5.08 6.79 5.12
N ASP A 43 4.90 7.84 4.31
CA ASP A 43 5.76 9.02 4.30
C ASP A 43 5.59 9.85 5.58
N GLU A 44 4.37 9.88 6.16
CA GLU A 44 4.07 10.60 7.40
C GLU A 44 4.48 9.82 8.67
N LEU A 45 4.07 8.55 8.79
CA LEU A 45 4.18 7.76 10.02
C LEU A 45 5.20 6.61 9.93
N GLY A 46 5.73 6.35 8.74
CA GLY A 46 6.61 5.23 8.47
C GLY A 46 5.88 3.94 8.12
N TRP A 47 6.56 3.05 7.40
CA TRP A 47 6.02 1.77 6.93
C TRP A 47 5.48 0.85 8.02
N GLY A 48 6.00 0.95 9.24
CA GLY A 48 5.54 0.13 10.37
C GLY A 48 4.16 0.51 10.90
N ALA A 49 3.65 1.70 10.55
CA ALA A 49 2.32 2.17 10.95
C ALA A 49 1.23 1.77 9.95
N VAL A 50 1.58 1.34 8.74
CA VAL A 50 0.62 0.94 7.71
C VAL A 50 -0.01 -0.41 8.09
N PRO A 51 -1.35 -0.49 8.25
CA PRO A 51 -2.01 -1.76 8.53
C PRO A 51 -1.83 -2.77 7.39
N ASP A 52 -1.55 -4.03 7.74
CA ASP A 52 -1.37 -5.13 6.79
C ASP A 52 -2.60 -5.38 5.90
N ASN A 53 -3.78 -4.93 6.36
CA ASN A 53 -5.04 -5.07 5.65
C ASN A 53 -5.48 -3.80 4.89
N MET A 54 -4.64 -2.77 4.78
CA MET A 54 -4.98 -1.54 4.07
C MET A 54 -4.81 -1.69 2.55
N MET A 55 -5.79 -1.21 1.78
CA MET A 55 -5.72 -1.07 0.33
C MET A 55 -5.11 0.29 -0.05
N PRO A 56 -4.56 0.44 -1.27
CA PRO A 56 -3.92 1.70 -1.70
C PRO A 56 -4.80 2.96 -1.58
N ASN A 57 -6.13 2.81 -1.64
CA ASN A 57 -7.10 3.88 -1.51
C ASN A 57 -7.50 4.20 -0.04
N GLY A 58 -6.83 3.60 0.94
CA GLY A 58 -7.07 3.84 2.37
C GLY A 58 -8.15 2.99 3.01
N ASN A 59 -8.86 2.15 2.24
CA ASN A 59 -9.89 1.26 2.79
C ASN A 59 -9.32 -0.11 3.19
N PRO A 60 -9.95 -0.85 4.11
CA PRO A 60 -9.54 -2.20 4.46
C PRO A 60 -9.87 -3.21 3.33
N ILE A 61 -9.04 -4.24 3.20
CA ILE A 61 -9.31 -5.36 2.30
C ILE A 61 -10.65 -6.02 2.71
N PRO A 62 -11.58 -6.26 1.78
CA PRO A 62 -12.86 -6.86 2.11
C PRO A 62 -12.71 -8.22 2.81
N GLY A 63 -13.29 -8.34 4.01
CA GLY A 63 -13.30 -9.58 4.80
C GLY A 63 -12.13 -9.75 5.79
N THR A 64 -11.28 -8.73 5.97
CA THR A 64 -10.12 -8.78 6.88
C THR A 64 -10.22 -7.81 8.07
N GLY A 65 -11.45 -7.51 8.53
CA GLY A 65 -11.72 -6.48 9.55
C GLY A 65 -11.95 -5.10 8.94
N GLY A 66 -12.37 -4.13 9.76
CA GLY A 66 -12.63 -2.75 9.37
C GLY A 66 -11.62 -1.76 9.93
N GLU A 67 -11.79 -0.49 9.57
CA GLU A 67 -10.92 0.62 9.96
C GLU A 67 -10.95 0.85 11.48
N GLU A 68 -12.01 0.42 12.17
CA GLU A 68 -12.18 0.52 13.61
C GLU A 68 -11.03 -0.11 14.42
N GLU A 69 -10.36 -1.13 13.86
CA GLU A 69 -9.24 -1.82 14.49
C GLU A 69 -7.89 -1.10 14.30
N TRP A 70 -7.83 -0.09 13.43
CA TRP A 70 -6.63 0.72 13.22
C TRP A 70 -6.39 1.68 14.37
N SER A 71 -5.13 2.06 14.58
CA SER A 71 -4.80 3.08 15.58
C SER A 71 -5.44 4.42 15.22
N ASP A 72 -5.72 5.23 16.25
CA ASP A 72 -6.27 6.58 16.05
C ASP A 72 -5.31 7.47 15.23
N GLU A 73 -4.01 7.20 15.32
CA GLU A 73 -2.98 7.88 14.53
C GLU A 73 -3.13 7.60 13.03
N VAL A 74 -3.36 6.33 12.66
CA VAL A 74 -3.61 5.95 11.26
C VAL A 74 -4.90 6.56 10.75
N LYS A 75 -5.99 6.45 11.52
CA LYS A 75 -7.30 7.04 11.16
C LYS A 75 -7.19 8.55 10.93
N GLY A 76 -6.51 9.25 11.85
CA GLY A 76 -6.29 10.69 11.76
C GLY A 76 -5.49 11.10 10.52
N ALA A 77 -4.44 10.35 10.18
CA ALA A 77 -3.61 10.63 9.01
C ALA A 77 -4.37 10.47 7.68
N ILE A 78 -5.38 9.60 7.62
CA ILE A 78 -6.16 9.35 6.40
C ILE A 78 -7.56 10.01 6.40
N GLY A 79 -7.87 10.80 7.44
CA GLY A 79 -9.09 11.61 7.51
C GLY A 79 -10.35 10.86 7.93
N LEU A 80 -10.22 9.81 8.74
CA LEU A 80 -11.30 8.99 9.30
C LEU A 80 -11.61 9.32 10.77
#